data_AF-A0AAU7XHL4-F1
#
_entry.id   AF-A0AAU7XHL4-F1
#
_cell.length_a   1.000
_cell.length_b   1.000
_cell.length_c   1.000
_cell.angle_alpha   90.00
_cell.angle_beta   90.00
_cell.angle_gamma   90.00
#
_symmetry.space_group_name_H-M   'P 1'
#
loop_
_entity.id
_entity.type
_entity.pdbx_description
1 polymer ?
#
loop_
_entity_poly.entity_id
_entity_poly.type
_entity_poly.pdbx_seq_one_letter_code
_entity_poly.pdbx_strand_id
1 'polypeptide(L)'
;MSYGKTTLSISLLGAVTLLGAGTASAMPPLQCQDFVNFAMRAQSEYYALGCPRTPLMHANREGHFQWCLARNEFQVRADRNAKAAALRSCQANARGPRGGNGFGGQGFGGGPGFGGQGTCARIAGFYNGRAGTIASLGGDRIQVTVGRNRPVAYGTCRGNRLVVDFTDDHVISGVFDGRVIRWDNRTNWTKS
;
A
#
# COMPACT_ATOMS: atom_id res chain seq x y z
N MET A 1 -51.77 54.92 -2.12
CA MET A 1 -51.20 53.56 -2.31
C MET A 1 -50.11 53.39 -1.27
N SER A 2 -50.37 52.58 -0.25
CA SER A 2 -49.51 52.42 0.93
C SER A 2 -48.94 51.00 0.91
N TYR A 3 -47.61 50.85 0.87
CA TYR A 3 -46.94 49.55 0.92
C TYR A 3 -46.27 49.41 2.30
N GLY A 4 -46.88 48.58 3.15
CA GLY A 4 -46.33 48.22 4.46
C GLY A 4 -45.17 47.23 4.31
N LYS A 5 -44.02 47.57 4.90
CA LYS A 5 -42.87 46.68 5.10
C LYS A 5 -43.15 45.80 6.32
N THR A 6 -43.18 44.48 6.14
CA THR A 6 -43.19 43.51 7.24
C THR A 6 -41.80 42.88 7.32
N THR A 7 -41.03 43.27 8.33
CA THR A 7 -39.73 42.68 8.65
C THR A 7 -39.95 41.55 9.65
N LEU A 8 -39.70 40.30 9.24
CA LEU A 8 -39.76 39.13 10.12
C LEU A 8 -38.34 38.83 10.62
N SER A 9 -38.07 39.07 11.90
CA SER A 9 -36.82 38.68 12.55
C SER A 9 -36.98 37.29 13.16
N ILE A 10 -36.33 36.29 12.57
CA ILE A 10 -36.25 34.93 13.12
C ILE A 10 -34.93 34.81 13.87
N SER A 11 -34.99 34.79 15.20
CA SER A 11 -33.86 34.48 16.07
C SER A 11 -33.67 32.97 16.18
N LEU A 12 -32.75 32.40 15.39
CA LEU A 12 -32.29 31.01 15.58
C LEU A 12 -31.22 30.98 16.68
N LEU A 13 -31.60 30.50 17.88
CA LEU A 13 -30.67 30.02 18.90
C LEU A 13 -30.17 28.63 18.51
N GLY A 14 -29.12 28.58 17.69
CA GLY A 14 -28.44 27.35 17.32
C GLY A 14 -27.42 26.94 18.38
N ALA A 15 -27.62 25.77 18.99
CA ALA A 15 -26.68 25.14 19.91
C ALA A 15 -25.34 24.85 19.20
N VAL A 16 -24.28 25.56 19.59
CA VAL A 16 -22.92 25.32 19.09
C VAL A 16 -22.39 24.04 19.72
N THR A 17 -22.46 22.94 18.98
CA THR A 17 -21.75 21.70 19.33
C THR A 17 -20.27 21.92 19.02
N LEU A 18 -19.46 22.18 20.05
CA LEU A 18 -17.99 22.19 19.97
C LEU A 18 -17.51 20.76 19.68
N LEU A 19 -17.49 20.38 18.40
CA LEU A 19 -16.74 19.22 17.92
C LEU A 19 -15.26 19.51 18.19
N GLY A 20 -14.70 18.81 19.18
CA GLY A 20 -13.28 18.85 19.46
C GLY A 20 -12.49 18.46 18.21
N ALA A 21 -11.93 19.45 17.53
CA ALA A 21 -10.99 19.24 16.45
C ALA A 21 -9.73 18.62 17.07
N GLY A 22 -9.65 17.28 17.06
CA GLY A 22 -8.42 16.58 17.37
C GLY A 22 -7.32 17.16 16.49
N THR A 23 -6.29 17.72 17.11
CA THR A 23 -5.15 18.29 16.39
C THR A 23 -4.48 17.17 15.62
N ALA A 24 -4.61 17.22 14.29
CA ALA A 24 -3.98 16.26 13.42
C ALA A 24 -2.46 16.44 13.58
N SER A 25 -1.83 15.53 14.32
CA SER A 25 -0.39 15.60 14.58
C SER A 25 0.37 15.34 13.28
N ALA A 26 1.40 16.14 13.04
CA ALA A 26 2.31 15.91 11.92
C ALA A 26 2.95 14.53 12.04
N MET A 27 3.17 13.85 10.91
CA MET A 27 3.77 12.52 10.91
C MET A 27 5.21 12.53 11.43
N PRO A 28 5.63 11.50 12.17
CA PRO A 28 7.04 11.34 12.54
C PRO A 28 7.93 11.26 11.29
N PRO A 29 9.14 11.87 11.29
CA PRO A 29 10.05 11.86 10.15
C PRO A 29 10.34 10.47 9.56
N LEU A 30 10.40 9.44 10.41
CA LEU A 30 10.63 8.06 9.98
C LEU A 30 9.49 7.53 9.09
N GLN A 31 8.22 7.81 9.45
CA GLN A 31 7.06 7.42 8.64
C GLN A 31 7.06 8.12 7.28
N CYS A 32 7.55 9.35 7.23
CA CYS A 32 7.71 10.08 5.97
C CYS A 32 8.80 9.49 5.08
N GLN A 33 9.89 8.94 5.63
CA GLN A 33 10.86 8.21 4.82
C GLN A 33 10.24 6.95 4.19
N ASP A 34 9.41 6.22 4.93
CA ASP A 34 8.70 5.05 4.40
C ASP A 34 7.73 5.42 3.27
N PHE A 35 6.97 6.48 3.46
CA PHE A 35 6.10 7.03 2.41
C PHE A 35 6.89 7.40 1.15
N VAL A 36 8.02 8.10 1.30
CA VAL A 36 8.88 8.50 0.18
C VAL A 36 9.41 7.27 -0.57
N ASN A 37 9.91 6.27 0.16
CA ASN A 37 10.42 5.03 -0.45
C ASN A 37 9.32 4.30 -1.24
N PHE A 38 8.11 4.22 -0.68
CA PHE A 38 6.94 3.71 -1.40
C PHE A 38 6.62 4.52 -2.66
N ALA A 39 6.54 5.85 -2.54
CA ALA A 39 6.13 6.73 -3.64
C ALA A 39 7.11 6.66 -4.82
N MET A 40 8.42 6.66 -4.54
CA MET A 40 9.46 6.53 -5.56
C MET A 40 9.43 5.17 -6.24
N ARG A 41 9.20 4.08 -5.49
CA ARG A 41 9.07 2.74 -6.06
C ARG A 41 7.83 2.61 -6.94
N ALA A 42 6.67 3.05 -6.44
CA ALA A 42 5.41 2.98 -7.18
C ALA A 42 5.49 3.76 -8.49
N GLN A 43 6.13 4.92 -8.46
CA GLN A 43 6.40 5.72 -9.66
C GLN A 43 7.31 5.00 -10.65
N SER A 44 8.44 4.46 -10.19
CA SER A 44 9.38 3.72 -11.05
C SER A 44 8.68 2.55 -11.74
N GLU A 45 7.91 1.76 -10.99
CA GLU A 45 7.12 0.65 -11.54
C GLU A 45 6.06 1.15 -12.53
N TYR A 46 5.39 2.27 -12.23
CA TYR A 46 4.40 2.88 -13.12
C TYR A 46 5.02 3.29 -14.46
N TYR A 47 6.12 4.04 -14.47
CA TYR A 47 6.73 4.44 -15.74
C TYR A 47 7.43 3.31 -16.49
N ALA A 48 7.96 2.29 -15.79
CA ALA A 48 8.50 1.10 -16.43
C ALA A 48 7.44 0.32 -17.23
N LEU A 49 6.17 0.43 -16.86
CA LEU A 49 5.04 -0.17 -17.58
C LEU A 49 4.58 0.66 -18.79
N GLY A 50 5.21 1.81 -19.07
CA GLY A 50 4.81 2.70 -20.17
C GLY A 50 3.54 3.51 -19.89
N CYS A 51 3.16 3.67 -18.63
CA CYS A 51 1.96 4.42 -18.27
C CYS A 51 2.09 5.93 -18.56
N PRO A 52 0.99 6.64 -18.91
CA PRO A 52 1.02 8.08 -19.15
C PRO A 52 1.50 8.88 -17.93
N ARG A 53 2.23 9.98 -18.14
CA ARG A 53 2.65 10.87 -17.04
C ARG A 53 1.45 11.45 -16.30
N THR A 54 1.53 11.45 -14.98
CA THR A 54 0.50 12.01 -14.08
C THR A 54 1.15 12.84 -12.97
N PRO A 55 0.54 13.96 -12.54
CA PRO A 55 1.02 14.73 -11.38
C PRO A 55 1.16 13.89 -10.11
N LEU A 56 0.35 12.84 -9.96
CA LEU A 56 0.40 11.92 -8.82
C LEU A 56 1.73 11.13 -8.74
N MET A 57 2.39 10.89 -9.87
CA MET A 57 3.60 10.05 -9.97
C MET A 57 4.85 10.89 -10.29
N HIS A 58 5.08 11.98 -9.54
CA HIS A 58 6.25 12.85 -9.76
C HIS A 58 7.54 12.31 -9.12
N ALA A 59 8.71 12.60 -9.74
CA ALA A 59 10.03 12.04 -9.38
C ALA A 59 10.76 12.76 -8.26
N ASN A 60 10.09 13.70 -7.61
CA ASN A 60 10.71 14.53 -6.60
C ASN A 60 10.66 13.85 -5.22
N ARG A 61 11.75 13.19 -4.84
CA ARG A 61 11.92 12.55 -3.53
C ARG A 61 11.75 13.54 -2.38
N GLU A 62 12.41 14.68 -2.48
CA GLU A 62 12.34 15.76 -1.48
C GLU A 62 10.91 16.32 -1.38
N GLY A 63 10.26 16.51 -2.53
CA GLY A 63 8.87 16.95 -2.60
C GLY A 63 7.90 16.00 -1.88
N HIS A 64 8.08 14.68 -2.02
CA HIS A 64 7.29 13.69 -1.27
C HIS A 64 7.53 13.78 0.25
N PHE A 65 8.79 13.99 0.66
CA PHE A 65 9.15 14.10 2.07
C PHE A 65 8.54 15.35 2.72
N GLN A 66 8.74 16.52 2.11
CA GLN A 66 8.17 17.79 2.56
C GLN A 66 6.64 17.77 2.57
N TRP A 67 6.03 17.16 1.54
CA TRP A 67 4.59 16.97 1.52
C TRP A 67 4.12 16.11 2.69
N CYS A 68 4.80 15.00 3.00
CA CYS A 68 4.43 14.15 4.13
C CYS A 68 4.56 14.86 5.48
N LEU A 69 5.63 15.64 5.70
CA LEU A 69 5.81 16.41 6.93
C LEU A 69 4.68 17.43 7.16
N ALA A 70 4.11 17.96 6.09
CA ALA A 70 3.03 18.95 6.12
C ALA A 70 1.61 18.32 6.16
N ARG A 71 1.51 17.00 6.38
CA ARG A 71 0.25 16.25 6.29
C ARG A 71 0.06 15.35 7.49
N ASN A 72 -1.21 15.02 7.76
CA ASN A 72 -1.56 14.05 8.78
C ASN A 72 -1.60 12.62 8.21
N GLU A 73 -1.59 11.63 9.10
CA GLU A 73 -1.55 10.20 8.75
C GLU A 73 -2.64 9.81 7.74
N PHE A 74 -3.85 10.33 7.92
CA PHE A 74 -4.98 10.05 7.04
C PHE A 74 -4.71 10.51 5.60
N GLN A 75 -4.15 11.72 5.44
CA GLN A 75 -3.81 12.26 4.13
C GLN A 75 -2.68 11.45 3.45
N VAL A 76 -1.63 11.09 4.18
CA VAL A 76 -0.54 10.26 3.63
C VAL A 76 -1.03 8.87 3.24
N ARG A 77 -1.90 8.26 4.05
CA ARG A 77 -2.55 6.99 3.71
C ARG A 77 -3.42 7.11 2.46
N ALA A 78 -4.20 8.18 2.33
CA ALA A 78 -5.01 8.42 1.14
C ALA A 78 -4.16 8.56 -0.13
N ASP A 79 -3.04 9.29 -0.06
CA ASP A 79 -2.13 9.46 -1.19
C ASP A 79 -1.37 8.17 -1.54
N ARG A 80 -0.92 7.42 -0.53
CA ARG A 80 -0.37 6.06 -0.70
C ARG A 80 -1.37 5.16 -1.44
N ASN A 81 -2.63 5.17 -1.03
CA ASN A 81 -3.71 4.40 -1.68
C ASN A 81 -3.98 4.86 -3.11
N ALA A 82 -3.98 6.18 -3.37
CA ALA A 82 -4.17 6.73 -4.72
C ALA A 82 -3.05 6.29 -5.67
N LYS A 83 -1.79 6.36 -5.25
CA LYS A 83 -0.65 5.87 -6.05
C LYS A 83 -0.74 4.36 -6.31
N ALA A 84 -1.06 3.57 -5.29
CA ALA A 84 -1.26 2.13 -5.44
C ALA A 84 -2.40 1.80 -6.42
N ALA A 85 -3.50 2.55 -6.37
CA ALA A 85 -4.61 2.40 -7.30
C ALA A 85 -4.21 2.74 -8.73
N ALA A 86 -3.52 3.86 -8.96
CA ALA A 86 -3.02 4.24 -10.27
C ALA A 86 -2.07 3.18 -10.86
N LEU A 87 -1.17 2.63 -10.05
CA LEU A 87 -0.29 1.54 -10.45
C LEU A 87 -1.07 0.28 -10.84
N ARG A 88 -2.05 -0.15 -10.04
CA ARG A 88 -2.90 -1.30 -10.38
C ARG A 88 -3.68 -1.09 -11.67
N SER A 89 -4.27 0.09 -11.87
CA SER A 89 -5.00 0.42 -13.08
C SER A 89 -4.10 0.34 -14.31
N CYS A 90 -2.87 0.83 -14.20
CA CYS A 90 -1.95 0.71 -15.32
C CYS A 90 -1.47 -0.73 -15.56
N GLN A 91 -1.21 -1.50 -14.50
CA GLN A 91 -0.88 -2.92 -14.63
C GLN A 91 -1.99 -3.71 -15.34
N ALA A 92 -3.26 -3.38 -15.09
CA ALA A 92 -4.39 -3.99 -15.79
C ALA A 92 -4.37 -3.65 -17.28
N ASN A 93 -4.09 -2.39 -17.64
CA ASN A 93 -4.03 -1.95 -19.04
C ASN A 93 -2.80 -2.51 -19.78
N ALA A 94 -1.65 -2.61 -19.12
CA ALA A 94 -0.44 -3.20 -19.69
C ALA A 94 -0.59 -4.70 -20.01
N ARG A 95 -1.57 -5.37 -19.38
CA ARG A 95 -1.93 -6.77 -19.60
C ARG A 95 -3.08 -6.96 -20.59
N GLY A 96 -3.66 -5.88 -21.12
CA GLY A 96 -4.72 -5.94 -22.13
C GLY A 96 -4.28 -6.67 -23.41
N PRO A 97 -5.23 -7.19 -24.21
CA PRO A 97 -4.93 -8.05 -25.34
C PRO A 97 -4.10 -7.25 -26.36
N ARG A 98 -2.82 -7.59 -26.47
CA ARG A 98 -1.98 -7.22 -27.62
C ARG A 98 -2.57 -7.90 -28.87
N GLY A 99 -3.60 -7.28 -29.44
CA GLY A 99 -3.97 -7.44 -30.85
C GLY A 99 -2.85 -6.85 -31.69
N GLY A 100 -2.38 -7.63 -32.66
CA GLY A 100 -1.13 -7.47 -33.39
C GLY A 100 -0.88 -6.09 -34.02
N ASN A 101 0.39 -5.73 -34.11
CA ASN A 101 1.10 -5.70 -35.39
C ASN A 101 2.61 -5.52 -35.18
N GLY A 102 3.38 -6.59 -35.50
CA GLY A 102 4.75 -6.55 -36.02
C GLY A 102 5.88 -6.14 -35.08
N PHE A 103 7.10 -6.68 -35.11
CA PHE A 103 7.74 -7.76 -35.87
C PHE A 103 9.03 -8.08 -35.10
N GLY A 104 9.39 -9.37 -35.00
CA GLY A 104 10.79 -9.82 -34.92
C GLY A 104 11.49 -9.73 -33.56
N GLY A 105 11.51 -10.85 -32.82
CA GLY A 105 12.38 -11.02 -31.66
C GLY A 105 12.27 -12.41 -31.04
N GLN A 106 12.40 -13.45 -31.86
CA GLN A 106 12.61 -14.82 -31.37
C GLN A 106 13.97 -14.87 -30.65
N GLY A 107 13.91 -15.09 -29.34
CA GLY A 107 15.08 -15.35 -28.51
C GLY A 107 14.71 -16.45 -27.53
N PHE A 108 14.85 -17.69 -27.99
CA PHE A 108 14.74 -18.90 -27.20
C PHE A 108 15.82 -18.89 -26.11
N GLY A 109 15.39 -18.91 -24.86
CA GLY A 109 16.25 -19.04 -23.69
C GLY A 109 15.45 -19.70 -22.57
N GLY A 110 15.30 -21.01 -22.65
CA GLY A 110 14.73 -21.83 -21.58
C GLY A 110 15.59 -21.72 -20.33
N GLY A 111 15.14 -20.91 -19.36
CA GLY A 111 15.55 -21.01 -17.98
C GLY A 111 14.57 -21.93 -17.23
N PRO A 112 15.03 -22.74 -16.26
CA PRO A 112 14.16 -23.63 -15.51
C PRO A 112 13.04 -22.82 -14.84
N GLY A 113 11.80 -23.27 -15.08
CA GLY A 113 10.60 -22.52 -14.76
C GLY A 113 10.48 -22.18 -13.28
N PHE A 114 10.49 -20.88 -12.97
CA PHE A 114 9.92 -20.31 -11.75
C PHE A 114 8.41 -20.08 -11.91
N GLY A 115 7.72 -21.04 -12.54
CA GLY A 115 6.27 -21.14 -12.53
C GLY A 115 5.79 -21.69 -11.19
N GLY A 116 6.01 -20.94 -10.11
CA GLY A 116 5.60 -21.33 -8.77
C GLY A 116 4.65 -20.30 -8.20
N GLN A 117 3.42 -20.71 -7.90
CA GLN A 117 2.62 -20.07 -6.85
C GLN A 117 3.58 -19.78 -5.68
N GLY A 118 3.73 -18.50 -5.32
CA GLY A 118 4.84 -18.01 -4.51
C GLY A 118 5.16 -18.93 -3.34
N THR A 119 6.44 -19.30 -3.22
CA THR A 119 7.05 -20.18 -2.19
C THR A 119 6.68 -19.85 -0.75
N CYS A 120 6.05 -18.69 -0.51
CA CYS A 120 5.61 -18.22 0.78
C CYS A 120 4.19 -18.66 1.19
N ALA A 121 3.45 -19.40 0.35
CA ALA A 121 2.11 -19.85 0.67
C ALA A 121 2.12 -20.97 1.74
N ARG A 122 1.12 -20.97 2.64
CA ARG A 122 0.93 -21.96 3.72
C ARG A 122 2.07 -22.01 4.73
N ILE A 123 2.71 -20.87 5.00
CA ILE A 123 3.67 -20.78 6.10
C ILE A 123 2.89 -20.43 7.36
N ALA A 124 2.96 -21.28 8.38
CA ALA A 124 2.55 -20.92 9.73
C ALA A 124 3.75 -20.37 10.51
N GLY A 125 3.52 -19.67 11.62
CA GLY A 125 4.58 -19.12 12.45
C GLY A 125 4.06 -18.48 13.72
N PHE A 126 4.96 -17.85 14.47
CA PHE A 126 4.61 -17.10 15.67
C PHE A 126 5.06 -15.64 15.55
N TYR A 127 4.15 -14.71 15.81
CA TYR A 127 4.40 -13.27 15.87
C TYR A 127 4.09 -12.79 17.28
N ASN A 128 5.07 -12.22 17.99
CA ASN A 128 4.90 -11.76 19.38
C ASN A 128 4.19 -12.79 20.27
N GLY A 129 4.58 -14.06 20.16
CA GLY A 129 4.01 -15.17 20.94
C GLY A 129 2.64 -15.67 20.46
N ARG A 130 2.10 -15.16 19.36
CA ARG A 130 0.80 -15.58 18.80
C ARG A 130 0.98 -16.35 17.49
N ALA A 131 0.26 -17.46 17.34
CA ALA A 131 0.25 -18.21 16.09
C ALA A 131 -0.30 -17.36 14.94
N GLY A 132 0.33 -17.46 13.78
CA GLY A 132 -0.09 -16.80 12.56
C GLY A 132 0.11 -17.68 11.32
N THR A 133 -0.59 -17.33 10.25
CA THR A 133 -0.58 -18.06 8.97
C THR A 133 -0.46 -17.11 7.81
N ILE A 134 0.30 -17.50 6.79
CA ILE A 134 0.43 -16.80 5.52
C ILE A 134 -0.34 -17.58 4.44
N ALA A 135 -1.39 -16.97 3.92
CA ALA A 135 -2.16 -17.46 2.78
C ALA A 135 -1.78 -16.70 1.51
N SER A 136 -1.67 -17.40 0.37
CA SER A 136 -1.57 -16.73 -0.92
C SER A 136 -2.95 -16.29 -1.39
N LEU A 137 -3.04 -15.07 -1.91
CA LEU A 137 -4.24 -14.52 -2.55
C LEU A 137 -4.17 -14.61 -4.08
N GLY A 138 -3.16 -15.29 -4.62
CA GLY A 138 -2.88 -15.36 -6.06
C GLY A 138 -1.81 -14.37 -6.52
N GLY A 139 -1.01 -14.80 -7.50
CA GLY A 139 0.19 -14.09 -7.94
C GLY A 139 1.16 -13.89 -6.77
N ASP A 140 1.68 -12.67 -6.65
CA ASP A 140 2.62 -12.31 -5.59
C ASP A 140 1.90 -11.91 -4.28
N ARG A 141 0.56 -11.84 -4.24
CA ARG A 141 -0.15 -11.28 -3.09
C ARG A 141 -0.30 -12.32 -1.98
N ILE A 142 -0.05 -11.87 -0.75
CA ILE A 142 -0.22 -12.69 0.45
C ILE A 142 -1.09 -11.98 1.48
N GLN A 143 -1.75 -12.81 2.28
CA GLN A 143 -2.52 -12.46 3.45
C GLN A 143 -1.85 -13.08 4.66
N VAL A 144 -1.63 -12.30 5.72
CA VAL A 144 -1.06 -12.75 6.97
C VAL A 144 -2.10 -12.58 8.06
N THR A 145 -2.47 -13.69 8.71
CA THR A 145 -3.42 -13.70 9.82
C THR A 145 -2.67 -14.04 11.10
N VAL A 146 -2.86 -13.26 12.17
CA VAL A 146 -2.22 -13.51 13.48
C VAL A 146 -3.29 -13.61 14.56
N GLY A 147 -3.45 -14.79 15.15
CA GLY A 147 -4.48 -15.08 16.16
C GLY A 147 -5.92 -14.98 15.62
N ARG A 148 -6.90 -15.08 16.54
CA ARG A 148 -8.35 -15.09 16.19
C ARG A 148 -8.99 -13.71 16.03
N ASN A 149 -8.36 -12.63 16.55
CA ASN A 149 -8.99 -11.31 16.71
C ASN A 149 -8.11 -10.12 16.24
N ARG A 150 -7.05 -10.34 15.46
CA ARG A 150 -6.17 -9.24 15.00
C ARG A 150 -6.27 -9.02 13.49
N PRO A 151 -6.04 -7.77 13.02
CA PRO A 151 -6.12 -7.46 11.61
C PRO A 151 -5.21 -8.36 10.79
N VAL A 152 -5.78 -8.71 9.67
CA VAL A 152 -5.11 -9.32 8.55
C VAL A 152 -4.11 -8.32 8.00
N ALA A 153 -2.82 -8.67 7.98
CA ALA A 153 -1.82 -7.91 7.27
C ALA A 153 -1.76 -8.38 5.81
N TYR A 154 -1.49 -7.47 4.89
CA TYR A 154 -1.42 -7.80 3.46
C TYR A 154 -0.02 -7.50 2.95
N GLY A 155 0.44 -8.32 2.02
CA GLY A 155 1.80 -8.22 1.55
C GLY A 155 2.02 -8.76 0.15
N THR A 156 3.30 -8.80 -0.20
CA THR A 156 3.79 -9.45 -1.41
C THR A 156 4.88 -10.47 -1.09
N CYS A 157 4.86 -11.59 -1.81
CA CYS A 157 5.90 -12.61 -1.83
C CYS A 157 6.45 -12.70 -3.25
N ARG A 158 7.74 -12.45 -3.42
CA ARG A 158 8.47 -12.61 -4.70
C ARG A 158 9.69 -13.47 -4.46
N GLY A 159 9.69 -14.67 -5.03
CA GLY A 159 10.72 -15.67 -4.75
C GLY A 159 10.79 -15.99 -3.26
N ASN A 160 11.96 -15.77 -2.65
CA ASN A 160 12.17 -15.97 -1.22
C ASN A 160 11.88 -14.72 -0.37
N ARG A 161 11.50 -13.58 -0.95
CA ARG A 161 11.33 -12.33 -0.20
C ARG A 161 9.86 -12.01 0.07
N LEU A 162 9.56 -11.64 1.31
CA LEU A 162 8.26 -11.20 1.78
C LEU A 162 8.32 -9.72 2.17
N VAL A 163 7.24 -8.99 1.90
CA VAL A 163 7.01 -7.65 2.43
C VAL A 163 5.56 -7.58 2.85
N VAL A 164 5.29 -7.29 4.13
CA VAL A 164 3.95 -7.32 4.73
C VAL A 164 3.70 -6.02 5.46
N ASP A 165 2.54 -5.42 5.22
CA ASP A 165 2.09 -4.20 5.88
C ASP A 165 1.18 -4.56 7.06
N PHE A 166 1.73 -4.53 8.28
CA PHE A 166 0.95 -4.63 9.50
C PHE A 166 0.45 -3.24 9.88
N THR A 167 -0.87 -3.09 10.00
CA THR A 167 -1.52 -1.81 10.29
C THR A 167 -1.01 -1.17 11.61
N ASP A 168 -0.48 -1.99 12.51
CA ASP A 168 -0.08 -1.62 13.86
C ASP A 168 1.44 -1.65 14.10
N ASP A 169 2.24 -2.26 13.23
CA ASP A 169 3.68 -2.51 13.46
C ASP A 169 4.57 -2.08 12.27
N HIS A 170 3.99 -1.34 11.32
CA HIS A 170 4.62 -0.88 10.08
C HIS A 170 4.86 -1.97 9.04
N VAL A 171 5.43 -1.57 7.90
CA VAL A 171 5.80 -2.49 6.82
C VAL A 171 7.05 -3.25 7.23
N ILE A 172 6.92 -4.56 7.40
CA ILE A 172 8.04 -5.46 7.71
C ILE A 172 8.39 -6.30 6.49
N SER A 173 9.67 -6.64 6.35
CA SER A 173 10.19 -7.49 5.30
C SER A 173 10.83 -8.75 5.87
N GLY A 174 10.79 -9.83 5.11
CA GLY A 174 11.37 -11.10 5.52
C GLY A 174 11.95 -11.90 4.38
N VAL A 175 12.82 -12.85 4.71
CA VAL A 175 13.40 -13.80 3.77
C VAL A 175 13.05 -15.22 4.20
N PHE A 176 12.51 -16.00 3.28
CA PHE A 176 12.14 -17.40 3.46
C PHE A 176 13.21 -18.33 2.88
N ASP A 177 13.84 -19.13 3.73
CA ASP A 177 14.91 -20.05 3.32
C ASP A 177 14.39 -21.45 2.89
N GLY A 178 13.08 -21.64 2.81
CA GLY A 178 12.43 -22.94 2.57
C GLY A 178 11.87 -23.59 3.82
N ARG A 179 12.31 -23.15 5.02
CA ARG A 179 11.83 -23.64 6.31
C ARG A 179 11.45 -22.52 7.27
N VAL A 180 12.20 -21.44 7.30
CA VAL A 180 12.04 -20.31 8.23
C VAL A 180 11.94 -19.01 7.43
N ILE A 181 10.99 -18.15 7.84
CA ILE A 181 10.97 -16.73 7.47
C ILE A 181 11.70 -15.97 8.56
N ARG A 182 12.72 -15.22 8.17
CA ARG A 182 13.44 -14.31 9.05
C ARG A 182 12.98 -12.90 8.75
N TRP A 183 12.30 -12.26 9.70
CA TRP A 183 11.80 -10.90 9.58
C TRP A 183 12.87 -9.89 10.01
N ASP A 184 12.83 -8.69 9.42
CA ASP A 184 13.71 -7.57 9.77
C ASP A 184 13.50 -7.06 11.21
N ASN A 185 12.31 -7.25 11.78
CA ASN A 185 12.02 -7.00 13.19
C ASN A 185 12.61 -8.07 14.15
N ARG A 186 13.51 -8.93 13.66
CA ARG A 186 14.21 -10.00 14.40
C ARG A 186 13.29 -11.13 14.88
N THR A 187 12.05 -11.22 14.39
CA THR A 187 11.19 -12.40 14.63
C THR A 187 11.41 -13.46 13.56
N ASN A 188 11.19 -14.74 13.91
CA ASN A 188 11.33 -15.87 12.99
C ASN A 188 10.03 -16.68 12.95
N TRP A 189 9.60 -17.09 11.75
CA TRP A 189 8.40 -17.92 11.56
C TRP A 189 8.79 -19.23 10.88
N THR A 190 8.38 -20.36 11.44
CA THR A 190 8.77 -21.69 10.95
C THR A 190 7.60 -22.36 10.26
N LYS A 191 7.80 -22.78 9.01
CA LYS A 191 6.83 -23.58 8.27
C LYS A 191 6.58 -24.91 9.01
N SER A 192 5.33 -25.09 9.45
CA SER A 192 4.80 -26.34 10.01
C SER A 192 4.35 -27.29 8.92
#